data_AF-A0AAP3Q0Z6-F1
#
_entry.id   AF-A0AAP3Q0Z6-F1
#
_cell.length_a   1.000
_cell.length_b   1.000
_cell.length_c   1.000
_cell.angle_alpha   90.00
_cell.angle_beta   90.00
_cell.angle_gamma   90.00
#
_symmetry.space_group_name_H-M   'P 1'
#
loop_
_entity.id
_entity.type
_entity.pdbx_description
1 polymer ?
#
loop_
_entity_poly.entity_id
_entity_poly.type
_entity_poly.pdbx_seq_one_letter_code
_entity_poly.pdbx_strand_id
1 'polypeptide(L)' 'MRKERKRLDFADRKRIEAMKNSGVKVTEIAQAVGVHRATIYHELKRGGEPYRAEVAQRTL' A
#
# COMPACT_ATOMS: atom_id res chain seq x y z
N MET A 1 -13.53 -6.34 21.28
CA MET A 1 -13.40 -4.99 20.68
C MET A 1 -12.77 -5.12 19.30
N ARG A 2 -13.46 -4.76 18.20
CA ARG A 2 -12.83 -4.79 16.86
C ARG A 2 -11.79 -3.67 16.80
N LYS A 3 -10.52 -4.02 16.58
CA LYS A 3 -9.45 -3.04 16.38
C LYS A 3 -9.74 -2.25 15.10
N GLU A 4 -9.83 -0.92 15.19
CA GLU A 4 -10.00 -0.08 14.00
C GLU A 4 -8.84 -0.33 13.03
N ARG A 5 -9.18 -0.54 11.76
CA ARG A 5 -8.18 -0.80 10.71
C ARG A 5 -7.73 0.53 10.13
N LYS A 6 -6.42 0.82 10.20
CA LYS A 6 -5.81 1.97 9.52
C LYS A 6 -6.24 1.97 8.04
N ARG A 7 -6.79 3.09 7.57
CA ARG A 7 -6.99 3.35 6.14
C ARG A 7 -5.71 3.95 5.57
N LEU A 8 -5.30 3.51 4.39
CA LEU A 8 -4.18 4.10 3.67
C LEU A 8 -4.61 5.47 3.12
N ASP A 9 -3.86 6.50 3.48
CA ASP A 9 -3.97 7.82 2.85
C ASP A 9 -3.10 7.91 1.58
N PHE A 10 -3.10 9.05 0.91
CA PHE A 10 -2.34 9.21 -0.32
C PHE A 10 -0.81 9.20 -0.08
N ALA A 11 -0.35 9.67 1.08
CA ALA A 11 1.07 9.67 1.43
C ALA A 11 1.58 8.24 1.64
N ASP A 12 0.81 7.40 2.33
CA ASP A 12 1.05 5.97 2.47
C ASP A 12 1.17 5.31 1.08
N ARG A 13 0.27 5.64 0.13
CA ARG A 13 0.32 5.11 -1.25
C ARG A 13 1.58 5.52 -2.00
N LYS A 14 1.98 6.79 -1.93
CA LYS A 14 3.23 7.27 -2.53
C LYS A 14 4.46 6.58 -1.93
N ARG A 15 4.42 6.29 -0.63
CA ARG A 15 5.48 5.53 0.04
C ARG A 15 5.54 4.08 -0.45
N ILE A 16 4.40 3.41 -0.58
CA ILE A 16 4.31 2.05 -1.15
C ILE A 16 4.87 2.04 -2.58
N GLU A 17 4.53 3.03 -3.40
CA GLU A 17 5.01 3.16 -4.78
C GLU A 17 6.53 3.29 -4.85
N ALA A 18 7.10 4.22 -4.08
CA ALA A 18 8.55 4.41 -4.02
C ALA A 18 9.26 3.12 -3.57
N MET A 19 8.81 2.49 -2.49
CA MET A 19 9.43 1.28 -1.96
C MET A 19 9.30 0.08 -2.93
N LYS A 20 8.14 -0.07 -3.57
CA LYS A 20 7.92 -1.15 -4.55
C LYS A 20 8.83 -0.97 -5.77
N ASN A 21 9.00 0.26 -6.25
CA ASN A 21 9.90 0.58 -7.37
C ASN A 21 11.38 0.37 -7.01
N SER A 22 11.75 0.55 -5.74
CA SER A 22 13.09 0.19 -5.22
C SER A 22 13.28 -1.31 -4.97
N GLY A 23 12.30 -2.16 -5.30
CA GLY A 23 12.40 -3.62 -5.13
C GLY A 23 12.21 -4.13 -3.70
N VAL A 24 11.74 -3.28 -2.78
CA VAL A 24 11.53 -3.63 -1.37
C VAL A 24 10.44 -4.70 -1.24
N LYS A 25 10.62 -5.66 -0.31
CA LYS A 25 9.66 -6.75 -0.12
C LYS A 25 8.36 -6.24 0.51
N VAL A 26 7.24 -6.84 0.12
CA VAL A 26 5.90 -6.49 0.63
C VAL A 26 5.81 -6.49 2.16
N THR A 27 6.52 -7.39 2.83
CA THR A 27 6.58 -7.46 4.30
C THR A 27 7.25 -6.25 4.93
N GLU A 28 8.33 -5.74 4.32
CA GLU A 28 9.05 -4.55 4.78
C GLU A 28 8.25 -3.28 4.49
N ILE A 29 7.58 -3.22 3.33
CA ILE A 29 6.62 -2.14 3.01
C ILE A 29 5.50 -2.09 4.06
N ALA A 30 4.93 -3.24 4.40
CA ALA A 30 3.86 -3.33 5.40
C ALA A 30 4.31 -2.83 6.78
N GLN A 31 5.52 -3.20 7.21
CA GLN A 31 6.12 -2.70 8.46
C GLN A 31 6.35 -1.18 8.40
N ALA A 32 6.91 -0.66 7.31
CA ALA A 32 7.20 0.76 7.16
C ALA A 32 5.94 1.65 7.11
N VAL A 33 4.83 1.13 6.57
CA VAL A 33 3.54 1.83 6.47
C VAL A 33 2.67 1.61 7.71
N GLY A 34 2.99 0.59 8.53
CA GLY A 34 2.24 0.26 9.75
C GLY A 34 0.91 -0.45 9.46
N VAL A 35 0.87 -1.32 8.43
CA VAL A 35 -0.31 -2.12 8.08
C VAL A 35 0.01 -3.60 7.95
N HIS A 36 -1.02 -4.43 7.86
CA HIS A 36 -0.82 -5.85 7.61
C HIS A 36 -0.41 -6.10 6.15
N ARG A 37 0.43 -7.11 5.88
CA ARG A 37 0.88 -7.46 4.51
C ARG A 37 -0.27 -7.69 3.52
N ALA A 38 -1.40 -8.23 4.00
CA ALA A 38 -2.61 -8.42 3.18
C ALA A 38 -3.17 -7.09 2.65
N THR A 39 -3.09 -6.02 3.45
CA THR A 39 -3.48 -4.67 3.04
C THR A 39 -2.62 -4.19 1.88
N ILE A 40 -1.30 -4.45 1.93
CA ILE A 40 -0.40 -4.09 0.83
C ILE A 40 -0.73 -4.89 -0.44
N TYR A 41 -0.97 -6.20 -0.36
CA TYR A 41 -1.35 -6.98 -1.56
C TYR A 41 -2.64 -6.47 -2.21
N HIS A 42 -3.66 -6.13 -1.40
CA HIS A 42 -4.91 -5.57 -1.93
C HIS A 42 -4.70 -4.20 -2.55
N GLU A 43 -3.86 -3.36 -1.93
CA GLU A 43 -3.50 -2.05 -2.45
C GLU A 43 -2.73 -2.16 -3.77
N LEU A 44 -1.74 -3.06 -3.86
CA LEU A 44 -0.99 -3.33 -5.09
C LEU A 44 -1.94 -3.78 -6.22
N LYS A 45 -2.87 -4.69 -5.94
CA LYS A 45 -3.90 -5.11 -6.91
C LYS A 45 -4.76 -3.93 -7.38
N ARG A 46 -5.06 -2.97 -6.49
CA ARG A 46 -5.86 -1.79 -6.81
C ARG A 46 -5.09 -0.79 -7.69
N GLY A 47 -3.78 -0.66 -7.49
CA GLY A 47 -2.93 0.27 -8.24
C GLY A 47 -2.43 -0.25 -9.60
N GLY A 48 -2.72 -1.51 -9.94
CA GLY A 48 -2.34 -2.13 -11.21
C GLY A 48 -0.89 -2.65 -11.26
N GLU A 49 -0.45 -3.06 -12.45
CA GLU A 49 0.92 -3.50 -12.75
C GLU A 49 1.48 -2.67 -13.92
N PRO A 50 2.55 -1.88 -13.73
CA PRO A 50 3.23 -1.61 -12.46
C PRO A 50 2.35 -0.80 -11.50
N TYR A 51 2.58 -0.94 -10.19
CA TYR A 51 1.79 -0.26 -9.17
C TYR A 51 1.89 1.27 -9.28
N ARG A 52 0.73 1.95 -9.36
CA ARG A 52 0.63 3.41 -9.36
C ARG A 52 -0.28 3.91 -8.24
N ALA A 53 0.25 4.79 -7.38
CA ALA A 53 -0.49 5.35 -6.24
C ALA A 53 -1.76 6.11 -6.65
N GLU A 54 -1.69 6.85 -7.76
CA GLU A 54 -2.80 7.63 -8.31
C GLU A 54 -3.97 6.76 -8.77
N VAL A 55 -3.67 5.62 -9.39
CA VAL A 55 -4.68 4.66 -9.85
C VAL A 55 -5.42 4.07 -8.65
N ALA A 56 -4.68 3.70 -7.61
CA ALA A 56 -5.28 3.15 -6.40
C ALA A 56 -6.14 4.18 -5.64
N GLN A 57 -5.72 5.45 -5.64
CA GLN A 57 -6.46 6.54 -5.01
C GLN A 57 -7.80 6.83 -5.70
N ARG A 58 -7.85 6.77 -7.04
CA ARG A 58 -9.08 7.00 -7.83
C ARG A 58 -10.11 5.88 -7.72
N THR A 59 -9.70 4.72 -7.20
CA THR A 59 -10.52 3.50 -7.09
C THR A 59 -11.07 3.31 -5.67
N LEU A 60 -11.05 4.36 -4.84
CA LEU A 60 -11.66 4.41 -3.50
C LEU A 60 -13.10 4.90 -3.57
#